data_AF-A0A958PKM1-F1
#
_entry.id   AF-A0A958PKM1-F1
#
_cell.length_a   1.000
_cell.length_b   1.000
_cell.length_c   1.000
_cell.angle_alpha   90.00
_cell.angle_beta   90.00
_cell.angle_gamma   90.00
#
_symmetry.space_group_name_H-M   'P 1'
#
loop_
_entity.id
_entity.type
_entity.pdbx_description
1 polymer ?
#
loop_
_entity_poly.entity_id
_entity_poly.type
_entity_poly.pdbx_seq_one_letter_code
_entity_poly.pdbx_strand_id
1 'polypeptide(L)'
;MVALSAKDQSSPQSPNLTNGFGLYFHIPFCVHKCSYCDFYSFTQYARTDFEPLIERMQCELDQAYEYCTARWGALPPVGSIFVGGG
;
A
#
# COMPACT_ATOMS: atom_id res chain seq x y z
N MET A 1 13.16 -27.36 7.74
CA MET A 1 14.04 -26.90 8.83
C MET A 1 14.84 -25.72 8.30
N VAL A 2 14.32 -24.50 8.47
CA VAL A 2 15.06 -23.26 8.19
C VAL A 2 14.88 -22.39 9.42
N ALA A 3 16.01 -21.91 9.92
CA ALA A 3 16.20 -21.39 11.26
C ALA A 3 15.39 -20.12 11.51
N LEU A 4 14.64 -20.13 12.61
CA LEU A 4 14.21 -18.93 13.31
C LEU A 4 15.46 -18.21 13.84
N SER A 5 15.86 -17.11 13.20
CA SER A 5 16.83 -16.20 13.80
C SER A 5 16.06 -15.17 14.64
N ALA A 6 15.86 -15.49 15.91
CA ALA A 6 15.28 -14.59 16.89
C ALA A 6 16.26 -13.45 17.19
N LYS A 7 15.96 -12.24 16.70
CA LYS A 7 16.35 -10.96 17.29
C LYS A 7 15.27 -9.91 17.00
N ASP A 8 14.31 -9.81 17.91
CA ASP A 8 14.13 -8.65 18.78
C ASP A 8 12.64 -8.49 19.15
N GLN A 9 12.39 -8.54 20.45
CA GLN A 9 11.08 -8.36 21.05
C GLN A 9 10.81 -6.86 21.16
N SER A 10 10.40 -6.21 20.08
CA SER A 10 9.72 -4.93 20.19
C SER A 10 8.24 -5.14 19.87
N SER A 11 7.40 -4.94 20.89
CA SER A 11 5.99 -4.61 20.73
C SER A 11 5.77 -3.69 19.52
N PRO A 12 4.62 -3.75 18.81
CA PRO A 12 4.31 -2.80 17.75
C PRO A 12 4.45 -1.38 18.31
N GLN A 13 5.55 -0.71 17.98
CA GLN A 13 5.83 0.63 18.49
C GLN A 13 4.74 1.55 17.92
N SER A 14 4.17 2.40 18.78
CA SER A 14 3.20 3.38 18.33
C SER A 14 3.86 4.31 17.30
N PRO A 15 3.12 4.72 16.25
CA PRO A 15 3.67 5.57 15.21
C PRO A 15 4.12 6.90 15.81
N ASN A 16 5.27 7.38 15.39
CA ASN A 16 5.71 8.72 15.74
C ASN A 16 4.82 9.73 15.01
N LEU A 17 3.91 10.38 15.73
CA LEU A 17 2.94 11.33 15.17
C LEU A 17 3.59 12.58 14.54
N THR A 18 4.88 12.84 14.80
CA THR A 18 5.63 13.97 14.20
C THR A 18 6.31 13.61 12.88
N ASN A 19 6.57 12.33 12.62
CA ASN A 19 7.13 11.87 11.36
C ASN A 19 5.98 11.39 10.47
N GLY A 20 5.68 12.14 9.41
CA GLY A 20 4.65 11.73 8.46
C GLY A 20 4.97 10.40 7.77
N PHE A 21 3.95 9.73 7.26
CA PHE A 21 4.10 8.50 6.47
C PHE A 21 3.80 8.75 4.99
N GLY A 22 4.27 7.84 4.13
CA GLY A 22 4.02 7.88 2.70
C GLY A 22 2.92 6.91 2.27
N LEU A 23 2.13 7.29 1.27
CA LEU A 23 1.21 6.40 0.56
C LEU A 23 1.74 6.10 -0.83
N TYR A 24 1.69 4.84 -1.24
CA TYR A 24 1.97 4.42 -2.60
C TYR A 24 0.74 3.72 -3.19
N PHE A 25 0.19 4.28 -4.26
CA PHE A 25 -0.88 3.68 -5.03
C PHE A 25 -0.30 2.98 -6.25
N HIS A 26 -0.51 1.67 -6.31
CA HIS A 26 -0.10 0.85 -7.44
C HIS A 26 -1.22 0.75 -8.48
N ILE A 27 -0.95 1.22 -9.70
CA ILE A 27 -1.85 1.10 -10.86
C ILE A 27 -1.31 -0.01 -11.76
N PRO A 28 -2.04 -1.12 -11.92
CA PRO A 28 -1.54 -2.31 -12.60
C PRO A 28 -1.99 -2.37 -14.08
N PHE A 29 -2.10 -1.25 -14.81
CA PHE A 29 -2.67 -1.22 -16.16
C PHE A 29 -1.76 -0.62 -17.23
N CYS A 30 -1.02 -1.47 -17.91
CA CYS A 30 -0.06 -1.12 -18.96
C CYS A 30 -0.70 -1.15 -20.35
N VAL A 31 -0.46 -0.16 -21.21
CA VAL A 31 -0.78 -0.29 -22.65
C VAL A 31 -0.01 -1.46 -23.30
N HIS A 32 1.23 -1.69 -22.88
CA HIS A 32 2.03 -2.84 -23.27
C HIS A 32 3.06 -3.16 -22.17
N LYS A 33 3.49 -4.42 -22.07
CA LYS A 33 4.51 -4.84 -21.11
C LYS A 33 5.89 -4.79 -21.77
N CYS A 34 6.80 -3.96 -21.23
CA CYS A 34 8.18 -3.91 -21.70
C CYS A 34 8.92 -5.23 -21.39
N SER A 35 9.91 -5.59 -22.20
CA SER A 35 10.69 -6.83 -22.04
C SER A 35 11.48 -6.91 -20.73
N TYR A 36 11.76 -5.77 -20.12
CA TYR A 36 12.48 -5.64 -18.86
C TYR A 36 11.54 -5.32 -17.67
N CYS A 37 10.23 -5.23 -17.89
CA CYS A 37 9.29 -4.81 -16.84
C CYS A 37 8.99 -5.95 -15.87
N ASP A 38 9.41 -5.78 -14.62
CA ASP A 38 9.12 -6.67 -13.49
C ASP A 38 7.97 -6.17 -12.60
N PHE A 39 7.45 -4.97 -12.85
CA PHE A 39 6.25 -4.48 -12.19
C PHE A 39 5.06 -5.40 -12.47
N TYR A 40 4.24 -5.57 -11.45
CA TYR A 40 2.95 -6.22 -11.59
C TYR A 40 2.04 -5.32 -12.43
N SER A 41 1.60 -5.81 -13.58
CA SER A 41 0.83 -5.02 -14.56
C SER A 41 0.03 -5.94 -15.48
N PHE A 42 -1.14 -5.48 -15.90
CA PHE A 42 -2.01 -6.11 -16.87
C PHE A 42 -2.08 -5.27 -18.15
N THR A 43 -1.97 -5.92 -19.30
CA THR A 43 -2.20 -5.28 -20.60
C THR A 43 -3.60 -5.51 -21.14
N GLN A 44 -4.34 -6.43 -20.54
CA GLN A 44 -5.73 -6.71 -20.86
C GLN A 44 -6.60 -6.07 -19.79
N TYR A 45 -7.14 -4.90 -20.08
CA TYR A 45 -8.03 -4.15 -19.21
C TYR A 45 -8.99 -3.31 -20.05
N ALA A 46 -10.13 -2.97 -19.46
CA ALA A 46 -11.11 -2.05 -20.00
C ALA A 46 -11.20 -0.80 -19.11
N ARG A 47 -11.76 0.29 -19.65
CA ARG A 47 -11.99 1.51 -18.87
C ARG A 47 -12.91 1.28 -17.66
N THR A 48 -13.77 0.27 -17.73
CA THR A 48 -14.65 -0.15 -16.64
C THR A 48 -13.92 -0.77 -15.46
N ASP A 49 -12.67 -1.22 -15.63
CA ASP A 49 -11.90 -1.88 -14.56
C ASP A 49 -11.28 -0.87 -13.58
N PHE A 50 -11.29 0.43 -13.91
CA PHE A 50 -10.79 1.49 -13.05
C PHE A 50 -11.69 1.75 -11.84
N GLU A 51 -13.01 1.71 -12.02
CA GLU A 51 -13.95 2.01 -10.93
C GLU A 51 -13.83 0.96 -9.80
N PRO A 52 -13.87 -0.36 -10.08
CA PRO A 52 -13.69 -1.37 -9.04
C PRO A 52 -12.31 -1.31 -8.36
N LEU A 53 -11.26 -0.90 -9.10
CA LEU A 53 -9.93 -0.71 -8.52
C LEU A 53 -9.94 0.44 -7.49
N ILE A 54 -10.52 1.58 -7.85
CA ILE A 54 -10.61 2.75 -6.97
C ILE A 54 -11.46 2.43 -5.74
N GLU A 55 -12.62 1.80 -5.92
CA GLU A 55 -13.47 1.34 -4.81
C GLU A 55 -12.70 0.43 -3.86
N ARG A 56 -11.90 -0.49 -4.41
CA ARG A 56 -11.08 -1.39 -3.58
C ARG A 56 -9.96 -0.66 -2.84
N MET A 57 -9.29 0.31 -3.48
CA MET A 57 -8.27 1.13 -2.85
C MET A 57 -8.85 1.96 -1.69
N GLN A 58 -10.05 2.53 -1.87
CA GLN A 58 -10.75 3.26 -0.80
C GLN A 58 -11.07 2.33 0.37
N CYS A 59 -11.63 1.15 0.08
CA CYS A 59 -11.94 0.14 1.10
C CYS A 59 -10.68 -0.30 1.88
N GLU A 60 -9.54 -0.42 1.21
CA GLU A 60 -8.25 -0.74 1.85
C GLU A 60 -7.76 0.41 2.75
N LEU A 61 -7.87 1.66 2.30
CA LEU A 61 -7.52 2.83 3.11
C LEU A 61 -8.40 2.94 4.36
N ASP A 62 -9.71 2.71 4.24
CA ASP A 62 -10.64 2.73 5.37
C ASP A 62 -10.29 1.64 6.38
N GLN A 63 -10.08 0.40 5.92
CA GLN A 63 -9.66 -0.71 6.78
C GLN A 63 -8.32 -0.44 7.47
N ALA A 64 -7.35 0.13 6.74
CA ALA A 64 -6.06 0.49 7.30
C ALA A 64 -6.20 1.58 8.36
N TYR A 65 -7.02 2.61 8.10
CA TYR A 65 -7.29 3.69 9.05
C TYR A 65 -7.96 3.16 10.32
N GLU A 66 -9.01 2.35 10.19
CA GLU A 66 -9.70 1.72 11.33
C GLU A 66 -8.74 0.85 12.16
N TYR A 67 -7.95 0.02 11.50
CA TYR A 67 -6.97 -0.83 12.15
C TYR A 67 -5.92 -0.01 12.93
N CYS A 68 -5.36 1.00 12.27
CA CYS A 68 -4.29 1.83 12.85
C CYS A 68 -4.81 2.70 14.00
N THR A 69 -6.00 3.30 13.86
CA THR A 69 -6.62 4.09 14.93
C THR A 69 -7.02 3.22 16.12
N ALA A 70 -7.60 2.03 15.90
CA ALA A 70 -7.92 1.10 16.98
C ALA A 70 -6.67 0.63 17.75
N ARG A 71 -5.54 0.46 17.04
CA ARG A 71 -4.28 -0.02 17.64
C ARG A 71 -3.46 1.08 18.31
N TRP A 72 -3.48 2.30 17.76
CA TRP A 72 -2.52 3.36 18.12
C TRP A 72 -3.17 4.69 18.52
N GLY A 73 -4.50 4.81 18.45
CA GLY A 73 -5.26 6.00 18.83
C GLY A 73 -5.26 7.13 17.80
N ALA A 74 -4.18 7.28 17.03
CA ALA A 74 -4.06 8.25 15.95
C ALA A 74 -3.09 7.77 14.87
N LEU A 75 -3.21 8.33 13.66
CA LEU A 75 -2.22 8.18 12.60
C LEU A 75 -1.36 9.45 12.49
N PRO A 76 -0.07 9.32 12.15
CA PRO A 76 0.73 10.46 11.70
C PRO A 76 0.14 11.04 10.40
N PRO A 77 0.45 12.30 10.05
CA PRO A 77 -0.01 12.88 8.79
C PRO A 77 0.60 12.16 7.58
N VAL A 78 -0.12 12.13 6.46
CA VAL A 78 0.46 11.72 5.17
C VAL A 78 1.40 12.82 4.70
N GLY A 79 2.70 12.52 4.62
CA GLY A 79 3.72 13.47 4.18
C GLY A 79 3.98 13.43 2.67
N SER A 80 3.67 12.32 2.01
CA SER A 80 3.91 12.13 0.58
C SER A 80 2.95 11.12 -0.02
N ILE A 81 2.53 11.36 -1.25
CA ILE A 81 1.73 10.42 -2.04
C ILE A 81 2.51 10.12 -3.33
N PHE A 82 2.70 8.83 -3.60
CA PHE A 82 3.27 8.31 -4.83
C PHE A 82 2.20 7.52 -5.56
N VAL A 83 2.07 7.76 -6.86
CA VAL A 83 1.23 6.96 -7.75
C VAL A 83 2.14 6.41 -8.83
N GLY A 84 2.15 5.09 -9.00
CA GLY A 84 3.01 4.44 -9.96
C GLY A 84 2.56 3.02 -10.23
N GLY A 85 3.44 2.22 -10.83
CA GLY A 85 3.10 0.91 -11.36
C GLY A 85 3.38 0.89 -12.85
N GLY A 86 2.44 0.36 -13.62
CA GLY A 86 2.55 0.23 -15.06
C GLY A 86 1.21 -0.15 -15.62
#